data_AF-A0A1Y6BMS5-F1
#
_entry.id   AF-A0A1Y6BMS5-F1
#
_cell.length_a   1.000
_cell.length_b   1.000
_cell.length_c   1.000
_cell.angle_alpha   90.00
_cell.angle_beta   90.00
_cell.angle_gamma   90.00
#
_symmetry.space_group_name_H-M   'P 1'
#
loop_
_entity.id
_entity.type
_entity.pdbx_description
1 polymer ?
#
loop_
_entity_poly.entity_id
_entity_poly.type
_entity_poly.pdbx_seq_one_letter_code
_entity_poly.pdbx_strand_id
1 'polypeptide(L)' 'MAPEAYTLEAAISQWFSGGSPVDTHLAAAKSYGHYQKAKLSWSKNLFVFDP' A
#
# COMPACT_ATOMS: atom_id res chain seq x y z
N MET A 1 -4.90 -5.18 -14.23
CA MET A 1 -5.86 -4.48 -13.35
C MET A 1 -5.43 -3.02 -13.25
N ALA A 2 -6.31 -2.13 -12.75
CA ALA A 2 -5.91 -0.75 -12.47
C ALA A 2 -4.90 -0.71 -11.30
N PRO A 3 -3.95 0.24 -11.25
CA PRO A 3 -2.97 0.37 -10.16
C PRO A 3 -3.61 0.37 -8.76
N GLU A 4 -4.81 0.93 -8.65
CA GLU A 4 -5.61 1.00 -7.43
C GLU A 4 -6.06 -0.38 -6.97
N ALA A 5 -6.36 -1.30 -7.89
CA ALA A 5 -6.75 -2.66 -7.57
C ALA A 5 -5.57 -3.47 -7.02
N TYR A 6 -4.38 -3.36 -7.61
CA TYR A 6 -3.17 -4.00 -7.06
C TYR A 6 -2.76 -3.41 -5.71
N THR A 7 -3.01 -2.12 -5.51
CA THR A 7 -2.76 -1.44 -4.24
C THR A 7 -3.69 -1.97 -3.16
N LEU A 8 -4.98 -2.09 -3.47
CA LEU A 8 -5.99 -2.63 -2.57
C LEU A 8 -5.74 -4.11 -2.26
N GLU A 9 -5.42 -4.91 -3.27
CA GLU A 9 -5.06 -6.32 -3.10
C GLU A 9 -3.88 -6.48 -2.14
N ALA A 10 -2.80 -5.72 -2.33
CA ALA A 10 -1.64 -5.75 -1.44
C ALA A 10 -1.99 -5.38 0.01
N ALA A 11 -2.85 -4.37 0.21
CA ALA A 11 -3.31 -3.97 1.54
C ALA A 11 -4.14 -5.09 2.21
N ILE A 12 -5.11 -5.65 1.48
CA ILE A 12 -5.96 -6.74 1.96
C ILE A 12 -5.12 -7.97 2.31
N SER A 13 -4.23 -8.40 1.42
CA SER A 13 -3.37 -9.55 1.66
C SER A 13 -2.50 -9.37 2.91
N GLN A 14 -1.95 -8.16 3.11
CA GLN A 14 -1.13 -7.88 4.29
C GLN A 14 -1.95 -7.89 5.58
N TRP A 15 -3.15 -7.30 5.55
CA TRP A 15 -4.07 -7.30 6.70
C TRP A 15 -4.49 -8.72 7.10
N PHE A 16 -4.94 -9.53 6.13
CA PHE A 16 -5.35 -10.92 6.38
C PHE A 16 -4.21 -11.82 6.85
N SER A 17 -2.96 -11.45 6.56
CA SER A 17 -1.77 -12.15 7.05
C SER A 17 -1.42 -11.79 8.50
N GLY A 18 -2.21 -10.94 9.17
CA GLY A 18 -1.95 -10.48 10.53
C GLY A 18 -0.88 -9.39 10.62
N GLY A 19 -0.58 -8.70 9.50
CA GLY A 19 0.34 -7.58 9.48
C GLY A 19 -0.18 -6.41 10.34
N SER A 20 0.74 -5.64 10.91
CA SER A 20 0.35 -4.43 11.65
C SER A 20 -0.29 -3.40 10.70
N PRO A 21 -1.01 -2.40 11.24
CA PRO A 21 -1.49 -1.27 10.43
C PRO A 21 -0.37 -0.59 9.62
N VAL A 22 0.84 -0.47 10.20
CA VAL A 22 2.02 0.07 9.52
C VAL A 22 2.46 -0.81 8.36
N ASP A 23 2.46 -2.14 8.54
CA ASP A 23 2.85 -3.06 7.47
C ASP A 23 1.84 -3.02 6.32
N THR A 24 0.55 -2.95 6.64
CA THR A 24 -0.54 -2.80 5.67
C THR A 24 -0.39 -1.52 4.85
N HIS A 25 -0.11 -0.40 5.52
CA HIS A 25 0.17 0.88 4.88
C HIS A 25 1.40 0.81 3.96
N LEU A 26 2.48 0.19 4.43
CA LEU A 26 3.70 0.00 3.64
C LEU A 26 3.47 -0.90 2.42
N ALA A 27 2.66 -1.96 2.54
CA ALA A 27 2.32 -2.85 1.44
C ALA A 27 1.56 -2.13 0.34
N ALA A 28 0.54 -1.34 0.71
CA ALA A 28 -0.20 -0.48 -0.21
C ALA A 28 0.73 0.53 -0.91
N ALA A 29 1.55 1.26 -0.15
CA ALA A 29 2.46 2.27 -0.69
C ALA A 29 3.52 1.69 -1.64
N LYS A 30 4.02 0.48 -1.36
CA LYS A 30 4.95 -0.24 -2.25
C LYS A 30 4.28 -0.65 -3.55
N SER A 31 3.09 -1.25 -3.48
CA SER A 31 2.33 -1.66 -4.66
C SER A 31 2.01 -0.46 -5.56
N TYR A 32 1.48 0.61 -4.97
CA TYR A 32 1.19 1.85 -5.70
C TYR A 32 2.44 2.45 -6.36
N GLY A 33 3.54 2.59 -5.61
CA GLY A 33 4.80 3.13 -6.14
C GLY A 33 5.37 2.30 -7.29
N HIS A 34 5.23 0.97 -7.23
CA HIS A 34 5.69 0.07 -8.29
C HIS A 34 4.93 0.31 -9.60
N TYR A 35 3.59 0.32 -9.56
CA TYR A 35 2.76 0.45 -10.76
C TYR A 35 2.73 1.87 -11.31
N GLN A 36 2.74 2.89 -10.44
CA GLN A 36 2.73 4.30 -10.85
C GLN A 36 4.14 4.87 -11.10
N LYS A 37 5.19 4.04 -10.99
CA LYS A 37 6.60 4.46 -11.12
C LYS A 37 6.96 5.62 -10.18
N ALA A 38 6.32 5.67 -9.01
CA ALA A 38 6.51 6.72 -8.02
C ALA A 38 7.45 6.27 -6.90
N LYS A 39 8.13 7.24 -6.26
CA LYS A 39 8.98 6.97 -5.11
C LYS A 39 8.13 6.49 -3.92
N LEU A 40 8.56 5.44 -3.24
CA LEU A 40 7.86 4.91 -2.06
C LEU A 40 7.60 5.97 -0.99
N SER A 41 8.57 6.87 -0.75
CA SER A 41 8.41 7.97 0.21
C SER A 41 7.26 8.90 -0.12
N TRP A 42 7.01 9.13 -1.42
CA TRP A 42 5.87 9.93 -1.87
C TRP A 42 4.57 9.11 -1.82
N SER A 43 4.60 7.85 -2.24
CA SER A 43 3.44 6.96 -2.20
C SER A 43 2.87 6.77 -0.80
N LYS A 44 3.72 6.75 0.24
CA LYS A 44 3.28 6.68 1.65
C LYS A 44 2.35 7.84 2.05
N ASN A 45 2.53 9.01 1.46
CA ASN A 45 1.76 10.21 1.80
C ASN A 45 0.37 10.24 1.14
N LEU A 46 0.10 9.33 0.20
CA LEU A 46 -1.20 9.23 -0.47
C LEU A 46 -2.24 8.48 0.34
N PHE A 47 -1.81 7.69 1.33
CA PHE A 47 -2.70 6.89 2.17
C PHE A 47 -2.78 7.53 3.55
N VAL A 48 -4.00 7.78 4.00
CA VAL A 48 -4.26 8.22 5.36
C VAL A 48 -3.98 7.04 6.29
N PHE A 49 -3.13 7.25 7.28
CA PHE A 49 -2.75 6.29 8.29
C PHE A 49 -3.03 6.92 9.65
N ASP A 50 -3.89 6.27 10.44
CA ASP A 50 -4.10 6.62 11.84
C ASP A 50 -3.39 5.55 12.70
N PRO A 51 -2.35 5.92 13.47
CA PRO A 51 -1.48 4.97 14.17
C PRO A 51 -2.15 4.17 15.28
#